data_AF-A0A0H4X1E7-F1
#
_entry.id   AF-A0A0H4X1E7-F1
#
_cell.length_a   1.000
_cell.length_b   1.000
_cell.length_c   1.000
_cell.angle_alpha   90.00
_cell.angle_beta   90.00
_cell.angle_gamma   90.00
#
_symmetry.space_group_name_H-M   'P 1'
#
loop_
_entity.id
_entity.type
_entity.pdbx_description
1 polymer ?
#
loop_
_entity_poly.entity_id
_entity_poly.type
_entity_poly.pdbx_seq_one_letter_code
_entity_poly.pdbx_strand_id
1 'polypeptide(L)'
;MTTKIANNAPANGSARKSATTPQQQTQAWQGVLDSAVNQMNDPEIKGSTKYLGEGRINTVKQKVQGDMEAFIQSNPNATADEVKTQAESATKKHETNAMFQKMRDDNFFGKLMSRRKELLKDMWGE
;
A
#
# COMPACT_ATOMS: atom_id res chain seq x y z
N MET A 1 -21.44 -28.28 60.46
CA MET A 1 -21.69 -28.58 59.03
C MET A 1 -21.25 -27.37 58.22
N THR A 2 -20.22 -27.57 57.41
CA THR A 2 -19.53 -26.56 56.59
C THR A 2 -20.23 -26.39 55.25
N THR A 3 -20.75 -25.20 54.96
CA THR A 3 -21.24 -24.86 53.61
C THR A 3 -20.18 -23.99 52.92
N LYS A 4 -19.38 -24.64 52.06
CA LYS A 4 -18.51 -23.96 51.08
C LYS A 4 -19.41 -23.35 50.00
N ILE A 5 -19.42 -22.03 49.87
CA ILE A 5 -19.97 -21.36 48.69
C ILE A 5 -18.84 -21.27 47.66
N ALA A 6 -18.95 -22.08 46.60
CA ALA A 6 -18.07 -22.01 45.44
C ALA A 6 -18.46 -20.77 44.61
N ASN A 7 -17.61 -19.74 44.63
CA ASN A 7 -17.65 -18.66 43.67
C ASN A 7 -17.21 -19.17 42.30
N ASN A 8 -18.15 -19.72 41.53
CA ASN A 8 -17.99 -19.88 40.08
C ASN A 8 -18.26 -18.52 39.42
N ALA A 9 -17.26 -17.64 39.44
CA ALA A 9 -17.18 -16.58 38.44
C ALA A 9 -16.55 -17.18 37.18
N PRO A 10 -17.18 -17.10 36.00
CA PRO A 10 -16.46 -17.42 34.78
C PRO A 10 -15.36 -16.37 34.63
N ALA A 11 -14.11 -16.83 34.73
CA ALA A 11 -12.95 -16.10 34.24
C ALA A 11 -13.12 -15.94 32.73
N ASN A 12 -13.92 -14.96 32.32
CA ASN A 12 -14.02 -14.52 30.95
C ASN A 12 -12.75 -13.72 30.65
N GLY A 13 -11.65 -14.46 30.52
CA GLY A 13 -10.42 -13.99 29.92
C GLY A 13 -10.66 -13.72 28.45
N SER A 14 -11.47 -12.70 28.15
CA SER A 14 -11.38 -12.01 26.87
C SER A 14 -9.96 -11.46 26.84
N ALA A 15 -9.08 -12.16 26.12
CA ALA A 15 -7.77 -11.67 25.76
C ALA A 15 -7.98 -10.29 25.13
N ARG A 16 -7.82 -9.23 25.92
CA ARG A 16 -7.76 -7.87 25.43
C ARG A 16 -6.53 -7.89 24.53
N LYS A 17 -6.72 -7.94 23.20
CA LYS A 17 -5.65 -7.60 22.26
C LYS A 17 -5.15 -6.24 22.71
N SER A 18 -3.96 -6.21 23.31
CA SER A 18 -3.42 -4.99 23.91
C SER A 18 -3.43 -3.90 22.85
N ALA A 19 -4.13 -2.80 23.11
CA ALA A 19 -4.13 -1.65 22.22
C ALA A 19 -2.67 -1.24 21.98
N THR A 20 -2.25 -1.25 20.72
CA THR A 20 -0.88 -0.89 20.35
C THR A 20 -0.69 0.62 20.49
N THR A 21 0.49 1.03 20.95
CA THR A 21 0.83 2.46 21.04
C THR A 21 0.85 3.09 19.64
N PRO A 22 0.62 4.41 19.51
CA PRO A 22 0.71 5.10 18.21
C PRO A 22 2.03 4.88 17.48
N GLN A 23 3.14 4.77 18.23
CA GLN A 23 4.46 4.44 17.69
C GLN A 23 4.52 3.02 17.11
N GLN A 24 3.93 2.03 17.79
CA GLN A 24 3.85 0.66 17.29
C GLN A 24 2.94 0.54 16.06
N GLN A 25 1.83 1.27 16.04
CA GLN A 25 0.96 1.36 14.86
C GLN A 25 1.73 1.97 13.68
N THR A 26 2.50 3.04 13.93
CA THR A 26 3.30 3.70 12.90
C THR A 26 4.36 2.76 12.30
N GLN A 27 5.11 2.07 13.17
CA GLN A 27 6.09 1.07 12.74
C GLN A 27 5.45 -0.09 11.97
N ALA A 28 4.25 -0.54 12.37
CA ALA A 28 3.57 -1.65 11.73
C ALA A 28 3.24 -1.36 10.25
N TRP A 29 2.71 -0.18 9.94
CA TRP A 29 2.41 0.15 8.54
C TRP A 29 3.66 0.56 7.74
N GLN A 30 4.64 1.21 8.38
CA GLN A 30 5.91 1.55 7.73
C GLN A 30 6.65 0.31 7.23
N GLY A 31 6.70 -0.76 8.03
CA GLY A 31 7.33 -2.02 7.60
C GLY A 31 6.66 -2.64 6.37
N VAL A 32 5.33 -2.54 6.27
CA VAL A 32 4.60 -2.98 5.06
C VAL A 32 4.95 -2.11 3.86
N LEU A 33 4.93 -0.78 4.04
CA LEU A 33 5.24 0.16 2.97
C LEU A 33 6.67 -0.04 2.45
N ASP A 34 7.66 -0.14 3.35
CA ASP A 34 9.06 -0.33 2.98
C ASP A 34 9.28 -1.65 2.24
N SER A 35 8.64 -2.73 2.70
CA SER A 35 8.68 -4.03 2.01
C SER A 35 8.12 -3.92 0.59
N ALA A 36 6.96 -3.29 0.42
CA ALA A 36 6.35 -3.12 -0.90
C ALA A 36 7.18 -2.20 -1.80
N VAL A 37 7.74 -1.13 -1.26
CA VAL A 37 8.65 -0.23 -1.99
C VAL A 37 9.89 -0.96 -2.46
N ASN A 38 10.46 -1.82 -1.61
CA ASN A 38 11.61 -2.63 -1.98
C ASN A 38 11.27 -3.58 -3.12
N GLN A 39 10.09 -4.22 -3.08
CA GLN A 39 9.60 -5.06 -4.19
C GLN A 39 9.39 -4.26 -5.48
N MET A 40 8.81 -3.05 -5.40
CA MET A 40 8.66 -2.17 -6.56
C MET A 40 10.01 -1.70 -7.14
N ASN A 41 11.07 -1.71 -6.33
CA ASN A 41 12.43 -1.34 -6.71
C ASN A 41 13.34 -2.53 -7.01
N ASP A 42 12.81 -3.75 -6.98
CA ASP A 42 13.57 -4.95 -7.26
C ASP A 42 14.25 -4.83 -8.64
N PRO A 43 15.55 -5.16 -8.76
CA PRO A 43 16.27 -5.10 -10.04
C PRO A 43 15.55 -5.82 -11.20
N GLU A 44 14.91 -6.96 -10.94
CA GLU A 44 14.14 -7.70 -11.96
C GLU A 44 12.92 -6.91 -12.42
N ILE A 45 12.25 -6.22 -11.48
CA ILE A 45 11.12 -5.35 -11.79
C ILE A 45 11.60 -4.11 -12.55
N LYS A 46 12.70 -3.48 -12.12
CA LYS A 46 13.30 -2.31 -12.78
C LYS A 46 13.65 -2.53 -14.24
N GLY A 47 14.06 -3.75 -14.60
CA GLY A 47 14.32 -4.14 -15.99
C GLY A 47 13.07 -4.42 -16.83
N SER A 48 11.87 -4.38 -16.23
CA SER A 48 10.63 -4.82 -16.87
C SER A 48 9.65 -3.68 -17.15
N THR A 49 8.65 -3.96 -17.99
CA THR A 49 7.53 -3.04 -18.24
C THR A 49 6.64 -2.78 -17.02
N LYS A 50 6.82 -3.58 -15.94
CA LYS A 50 6.10 -3.41 -14.67
C LYS A 50 6.73 -2.31 -13.80
N TYR A 51 7.96 -1.88 -14.10
CA TYR A 51 8.59 -0.82 -13.31
C TYR A 51 7.80 0.47 -13.39
N LEU A 52 7.34 0.98 -12.23
CA LEU A 52 6.54 2.20 -12.17
C LEU A 52 7.39 3.47 -12.38
N GLY A 53 8.71 3.37 -12.20
CA GLY A 53 9.60 4.53 -12.13
C GLY A 53 9.55 5.19 -10.76
N GLU A 54 10.67 5.82 -10.36
CA GLU A 54 10.84 6.39 -9.02
C GLU A 54 9.76 7.43 -8.68
N GLY A 55 9.36 8.26 -9.65
CA GLY A 55 8.31 9.27 -9.45
C GLY A 55 6.94 8.69 -9.06
N ARG A 56 6.51 7.61 -9.73
CA ARG A 56 5.23 6.95 -9.39
C ARG A 56 5.35 6.16 -8.10
N ILE A 57 6.49 5.51 -7.83
CA ILE A 57 6.75 4.83 -6.55
C ILE A 57 6.69 5.84 -5.39
N ASN A 58 7.28 7.03 -5.54
CA ASN A 58 7.20 8.08 -4.52
C ASN A 58 5.77 8.58 -4.31
N THR A 59 4.97 8.66 -5.38
CA THR A 59 3.54 8.98 -5.27
C THR A 59 2.77 7.91 -4.50
N VAL A 60 3.06 6.63 -4.76
CA VAL A 60 2.46 5.51 -4.00
C VAL A 60 2.82 5.62 -2.52
N LYS A 61 4.09 5.87 -2.18
CA LYS A 61 4.54 6.07 -0.79
C LYS A 61 3.74 7.16 -0.08
N GLN A 62 3.67 8.35 -0.67
CA GLN A 62 2.98 9.49 -0.09
C GLN A 62 1.49 9.22 0.14
N LYS A 63 0.83 8.53 -0.80
CA LYS A 63 -0.58 8.19 -0.68
C LYS A 63 -0.85 7.12 0.38
N VAL A 64 -0.01 6.09 0.45
CA VAL A 64 -0.11 5.06 1.51
C VAL A 64 0.12 5.69 2.87
N GLN A 65 1.15 6.53 3.01
CA GLN A 65 1.41 7.25 4.25
C GLN A 65 0.20 8.09 4.68
N GLY A 66 -0.36 8.91 3.77
CA GLY A 66 -1.53 9.72 4.08
C GLY A 66 -2.77 8.90 4.48
N ASP A 67 -3.04 7.79 3.77
CA ASP A 67 -4.15 6.88 4.11
C ASP A 67 -3.95 6.24 5.50
N MET A 68 -2.71 5.87 5.86
CA MET A 68 -2.39 5.23 7.14
C MET A 68 -2.39 6.20 8.31
N GLU A 69 -1.90 7.42 8.12
CA GLU A 69 -1.98 8.50 9.11
C GLU A 69 -3.45 8.82 9.44
N ALA A 70 -4.29 8.96 8.40
CA ALA A 70 -5.73 9.17 8.58
C ALA A 70 -6.42 7.98 9.25
N PHE A 71 -6.01 6.75 8.92
CA PHE A 71 -6.54 5.54 9.54
C PHE A 71 -6.23 5.48 11.04
N ILE A 72 -4.98 5.71 11.44
CA ILE A 72 -4.56 5.70 12.85
C ILE A 72 -5.27 6.81 13.63
N GLN A 73 -5.37 8.01 13.05
CA GLN A 73 -6.08 9.12 13.69
C GLN A 73 -7.55 8.80 13.94
N SER A 74 -8.20 8.12 12.99
CA SER A 74 -9.62 7.74 13.09
C SER A 74 -9.84 6.47 13.93
N ASN A 75 -8.79 5.65 14.11
CA ASN A 75 -8.86 4.36 14.80
C ASN A 75 -7.73 4.24 15.84
N PRO A 76 -7.73 5.07 16.91
CA PRO A 76 -6.63 5.11 17.88
C PRO A 76 -6.40 3.78 18.60
N ASN A 77 -7.43 2.95 18.71
CA ASN A 77 -7.36 1.63 19.36
C ASN A 77 -7.14 0.47 18.39
N ALA A 78 -6.84 0.76 17.11
CA ALA A 78 -6.56 -0.29 16.12
C ALA A 78 -5.38 -1.16 16.59
N THR A 79 -5.54 -2.46 16.40
CA THR A 79 -4.50 -3.45 16.67
C THR A 79 -3.44 -3.43 15.56
N ALA A 80 -2.24 -3.92 15.85
CA ALA A 80 -1.19 -4.06 14.82
C ALA A 80 -1.66 -4.85 13.59
N ASP A 81 -2.46 -5.90 13.78
CA ASP A 81 -3.00 -6.72 12.69
C ASP A 81 -3.93 -5.91 11.77
N GLU A 82 -4.78 -5.07 12.34
CA GLU A 82 -5.69 -4.20 11.59
C GLU A 82 -4.92 -3.12 10.83
N VAL A 83 -3.94 -2.49 11.49
CA VAL A 83 -3.05 -1.51 10.86
C VAL A 83 -2.27 -2.12 9.71
N LYS A 84 -1.74 -3.34 9.89
CA LYS A 84 -1.01 -4.08 8.85
C LYS A 84 -1.92 -4.41 7.66
N THR A 85 -3.10 -4.97 7.93
CA THR A 85 -4.08 -5.32 6.89
C THR A 85 -4.49 -4.09 6.08
N GLN A 86 -4.72 -2.97 6.77
CA GLN A 86 -5.06 -1.72 6.11
C GLN A 86 -3.88 -1.19 5.27
N ALA A 87 -2.65 -1.28 5.77
CA ALA A 87 -1.45 -0.88 5.02
C ALA A 87 -1.25 -1.72 3.76
N GLU A 88 -1.45 -3.04 3.83
CA GLU A 88 -1.38 -3.95 2.68
C GLU A 88 -2.45 -3.60 1.64
N SER A 89 -3.68 -3.33 2.09
CA SER A 89 -4.80 -2.91 1.25
C SER A 89 -4.52 -1.57 0.55
N ALA A 90 -4.07 -0.56 1.31
CA ALA A 90 -3.73 0.76 0.80
C ALA A 90 -2.59 0.69 -0.22
N THR A 91 -1.55 -0.09 0.08
CA THR A 91 -0.41 -0.32 -0.81
C THR A 91 -0.88 -0.93 -2.12
N LYS A 92 -1.61 -2.05 -2.07
CA LYS A 92 -2.12 -2.73 -3.27
C LYS A 92 -2.99 -1.82 -4.12
N LYS A 93 -3.88 -1.04 -3.49
CA LYS A 93 -4.75 -0.06 -4.16
C LYS A 93 -3.93 0.98 -4.93
N HIS A 94 -2.96 1.62 -4.28
CA HIS A 94 -2.19 2.70 -4.88
C HIS A 94 -1.19 2.20 -5.91
N GLU A 95 -0.58 1.03 -5.71
CA GLU A 95 0.26 0.36 -6.70
C GLU A 95 -0.54 0.02 -7.97
N THR A 96 -1.72 -0.59 -7.81
CA THR A 96 -2.61 -0.93 -8.92
C THR A 96 -3.01 0.32 -9.70
N ASN A 97 -3.38 1.40 -9.00
CA ASN A 97 -3.72 2.68 -9.63
C ASN A 97 -2.53 3.27 -10.40
N ALA A 98 -1.32 3.23 -9.83
CA ALA A 98 -0.11 3.72 -10.49
C ALA A 98 0.23 2.89 -11.74
N MET A 99 0.01 1.58 -11.68
CA MET A 99 0.20 0.67 -12.82
C MET A 99 -0.79 0.97 -13.95
N PHE A 100 -2.07 1.16 -13.64
CA PHE A 100 -3.06 1.58 -14.65
C PHE A 100 -2.75 2.94 -15.27
N GLN A 101 -2.32 3.91 -14.45
CA GLN A 101 -1.89 5.21 -14.95
C GLN A 101 -0.70 5.07 -15.89
N LYS A 102 0.32 4.27 -15.51
CA LYS A 102 1.45 3.97 -16.38
C LYS A 102 0.99 3.35 -17.70
N MET A 103 0.16 2.30 -17.67
CA MET A 103 -0.31 1.65 -18.90
C MET A 103 -1.07 2.60 -19.82
N ARG A 104 -1.90 3.47 -19.25
CA ARG A 104 -2.62 4.51 -20.00
C ARG A 104 -1.63 5.48 -20.64
N ASP A 105 -0.66 5.97 -19.88
CA ASP A 105 0.31 6.94 -20.34
C ASP A 105 1.22 6.31 -21.42
N ASP A 106 1.69 5.09 -21.22
CA ASP A 106 2.49 4.35 -22.21
C ASP A 106 1.74 4.15 -23.52
N ASN A 107 0.45 3.81 -23.47
CA ASN A 107 -0.39 3.68 -24.66
C ASN A 107 -0.57 5.04 -25.36
N PHE A 108 -0.82 6.10 -24.59
CA PHE A 108 -0.93 7.45 -25.13
C PHE A 108 0.36 7.90 -25.82
N PHE A 109 1.51 7.76 -25.16
CA PHE A 109 2.82 8.12 -25.74
C PHE A 109 3.17 7.22 -26.93
N GLY A 110 2.85 5.93 -26.89
CA GLY A 110 3.03 5.02 -28.01
C GLY A 110 2.27 5.49 -29.25
N LYS A 111 0.99 5.84 -29.09
CA LYS A 111 0.18 6.40 -30.18
C LYS A 111 0.70 7.76 -30.66
N LEU A 112 1.08 8.64 -29.74
CA LEU A 112 1.65 9.95 -30.07
C LEU A 112 2.92 9.83 -30.90
N MET A 113 3.83 8.94 -30.51
CA MET A 113 5.09 8.71 -31.21
C MET A 113 4.89 8.00 -32.55
N SER A 114 3.92 7.08 -32.64
CA SER A 114 3.52 6.47 -33.91
C SER A 114 3.01 7.54 -34.89
N ARG A 115 2.10 8.41 -34.42
CA ARG A 115 1.56 9.49 -35.26
C ARG A 115 2.63 10.48 -35.69
N ARG A 116 3.58 10.80 -34.81
CA ARG A 116 4.75 11.63 -35.17
C ARG A 116 5.57 11.00 -36.29
N LYS A 117 5.81 9.69 -36.25
CA LYS A 117 6.56 8.98 -37.31
C LYS A 117 5.80 9.02 -38.65
N GLU A 118 4.49 8.78 -38.62
CA GLU A 118 3.64 8.91 -39.82
C GLU A 118 3.71 10.32 -40.42
N LEU A 119 3.55 11.37 -39.59
CA LEU A 119 3.62 12.75 -40.09
C LEU A 119 4.99 13.10 -40.68
N LEU A 120 6.08 12.63 -40.08
CA LEU A 120 7.42 12.82 -40.64
C LEU A 120 7.58 12.09 -41.97
N LYS A 121 7.06 10.86 -42.07
CA LYS A 121 7.04 10.09 -43.32
C LYS A 121 6.22 10.80 -44.41
N ASP A 122 5.02 11.28 -44.08
CA ASP A 122 4.15 12.01 -45.01
C ASP A 122 4.78 13.34 -45.48
N MET A 123 5.54 14.02 -44.61
CA MET A 123 6.20 15.28 -44.93
C MET A 123 7.50 15.13 -45.74
N TRP A 124 8.22 14.01 -45.60
CA TRP A 124 9.57 13.84 -46.18
C TRP A 124 9.70 12.68 -47.18
N GLY A 125 8.66 11.86 -47.37
CA GLY A 125 8.53 10.97 -48.52
C GLY A 125 9.44 9.73 -48.56
N GLU A 126 9.57 8.99 -47.44
CA GLU A 126 10.12 7.61 -47.43
C GLU A 126 9.14 6.58 -46.86
#